data_AF-A0AAX7VU45-F1
#
_entry.id   AF-A0AAX7VU45-F1
#
_cell.length_a   1.000
_cell.length_b   1.000
_cell.length_c   1.000
_cell.angle_alpha   90.00
_cell.angle_beta   90.00
_cell.angle_gamma   90.00
#
_symmetry.space_group_name_H-M   'P 1'
#
loop_
_entity.id
_entity.type
_entity.pdbx_description
1 polymer ?
#
loop_
_entity_poly.entity_id
_entity_poly.type
_entity_poly.pdbx_seq_one_letter_code
_entity_poly.pdbx_strand_id
1 'polypeptide(L)'
;MLRFVTWNVNGAGTRGKRLKIFNQLKKLQADVVLLQETHRPVTCLNELKTPEFPNVFAACYNSRQRGVAILIHKNVNFTVLDTVIDPEGRFLIIKLSILNKKLCIVSIYGPNVDEPSFFHGFFSALSEHLECTLILGGDLNLGLNEEMDRLNTTGTQRNWQSTNIIKQYMSDFGLRDAWRSLHPNSKEYTFFSHVHHSYSRLDYFLVSSSLLSDISDTEIHPIAVSDHAPVSLTLMHKNNT
;
A
#
# COMPACT_ATOMS: atom_id res chain seq x y z
N MET A 1 7.46 10.44 -15.29
CA MET A 1 7.60 9.44 -14.21
C MET A 1 6.27 9.40 -13.48
N LEU A 2 5.91 8.27 -12.89
CA LEU A 2 4.69 8.13 -12.10
C LEU A 2 5.07 7.66 -10.70
N ARG A 3 4.71 8.43 -9.67
CA ARG A 3 5.09 8.13 -8.29
C ARG A 3 3.90 7.64 -7.47
N PHE A 4 4.05 6.45 -6.92
CA PHE A 4 3.11 5.81 -6.01
C PHE A 4 3.57 6.01 -4.57
N VAL A 5 2.64 6.24 -3.66
CA VAL A 5 2.91 6.31 -2.22
C VAL A 5 1.88 5.47 -1.47
N THR A 6 2.33 4.50 -0.67
CA THR A 6 1.47 3.80 0.29
C THR A 6 1.73 4.31 1.70
N TRP A 7 0.68 4.49 2.50
CA TRP A 7 0.81 5.00 3.86
C TRP A 7 -0.38 4.63 4.76
N ASN A 8 -0.11 3.86 5.82
CA ASN A 8 -1.05 3.74 6.93
C ASN A 8 -1.09 5.05 7.73
N VAL A 9 -2.23 5.74 7.70
CA VAL A 9 -2.37 7.06 8.34
C VAL A 9 -2.96 7.00 9.74
N ASN A 10 -3.38 5.84 10.23
CA ASN A 10 -3.96 5.66 11.56
C ASN A 10 -5.04 6.71 11.90
N GLY A 11 -6.02 6.83 11.00
CA GLY A 11 -7.15 7.74 11.06
C GLY A 11 -6.93 9.09 10.36
N ALA A 12 -7.86 9.44 9.49
CA ALA A 12 -7.91 10.73 8.78
C ALA A 12 -9.07 11.62 9.27
N GLY A 13 -9.54 11.42 10.50
CA GLY A 13 -10.79 12.02 11.00
C GLY A 13 -10.74 13.52 11.27
N THR A 14 -9.60 14.08 11.66
CA THR A 14 -9.47 15.52 11.96
C THR A 14 -8.93 16.31 10.76
N ARG A 15 -9.46 17.52 10.54
CA ARG A 15 -8.99 18.42 9.47
C ARG A 15 -7.50 18.71 9.58
N GLY A 16 -6.99 18.95 10.80
CA GLY A 16 -5.58 19.21 11.04
C GLY A 16 -4.68 18.06 10.62
N LYS A 17 -5.07 16.81 10.92
CA LYS A 17 -4.31 15.62 10.50
C LYS A 17 -4.36 15.44 8.98
N ARG A 18 -5.53 15.61 8.34
CA ARG A 18 -5.65 15.58 6.88
C ARG A 18 -4.75 16.59 6.18
N LEU A 19 -4.70 17.83 6.68
CA LEU A 19 -3.79 18.86 6.14
C LEU A 19 -2.32 18.42 6.20
N LYS A 20 -1.89 17.81 7.31
CA LYS A 20 -0.53 17.27 7.44
C LYS A 20 -0.27 16.13 6.44
N ILE A 21 -1.23 15.21 6.28
CA ILE A 21 -1.15 14.11 5.30
C ILE A 21 -0.97 14.68 3.89
N PHE A 22 -1.86 15.56 3.44
CA PHE A 22 -1.79 16.12 2.08
C PHE A 22 -0.54 16.99 1.84
N ASN A 23 -0.09 17.74 2.85
CA ASN A 23 1.17 18.48 2.76
C ASN A 23 2.37 17.53 2.58
N GLN A 24 2.37 16.39 3.26
CA GLN A 24 3.42 15.38 3.08
C GLN A 24 3.35 14.76 1.68
N LEU A 25 2.16 14.36 1.21
CA LEU A 25 1.97 13.81 -0.14
C LEU A 25 2.42 14.79 -1.23
N LYS A 26 2.19 16.09 -1.04
CA LYS A 26 2.68 17.15 -1.93
C LYS A 26 4.20 17.25 -1.95
N LYS A 27 4.87 17.18 -0.79
CA LYS A 27 6.34 17.15 -0.71
C LYS A 27 6.92 15.92 -1.40
N LEU A 28 6.26 14.78 -1.24
CA LEU A 28 6.62 13.53 -1.90
C LEU A 28 6.32 13.53 -3.40
N GLN A 29 5.61 14.53 -3.92
CA GLN A 29 5.17 14.60 -5.32
C GLN A 29 4.39 13.35 -5.74
N ALA A 30 3.47 12.89 -4.89
CA ALA A 30 2.72 11.67 -5.14
C ALA A 30 1.67 11.86 -6.25
N ASP A 31 1.63 10.92 -7.20
CA ASP A 31 0.64 10.88 -8.28
C ASP A 31 -0.52 9.93 -7.97
N VAL A 32 -0.19 8.77 -7.39
CA VAL A 32 -1.16 7.77 -6.92
C VAL A 32 -0.87 7.44 -5.47
N VAL A 33 -1.87 7.56 -4.61
CA VAL A 33 -1.71 7.38 -3.16
C VAL A 33 -2.61 6.27 -2.67
N LEU A 34 -2.05 5.34 -1.90
CA LEU A 34 -2.75 4.24 -1.24
C LEU A 34 -2.74 4.52 0.26
N LEU A 35 -3.90 4.87 0.81
CA LEU A 35 -4.04 5.13 2.25
C LEU A 35 -4.69 3.94 2.94
N GLN A 36 -4.13 3.55 4.08
CA GLN A 36 -4.70 2.55 4.98
C GLN A 36 -5.13 3.20 6.30
N GLU A 37 -6.05 2.55 7.00
CA GLU A 37 -6.64 3.04 8.25
C GLU A 37 -7.19 4.46 8.14
N THR A 38 -7.95 4.76 7.09
CA THR A 38 -8.55 6.08 6.93
C THR A 38 -9.55 6.41 8.06
N HIS A 39 -10.15 5.38 8.67
CA HIS A 39 -11.20 5.49 9.71
C HIS A 39 -12.33 6.45 9.29
N ARG A 40 -12.65 6.51 7.99
CA ARG A 40 -13.73 7.34 7.46
C ARG A 40 -14.92 6.47 7.06
N PRO A 41 -16.14 6.79 7.54
CA PRO A 41 -17.34 6.20 6.97
C PRO A 41 -17.59 6.75 5.57
N VAL A 42 -18.41 6.06 4.78
CA VAL A 42 -18.79 6.45 3.41
C VAL A 42 -19.33 7.88 3.36
N THR A 43 -20.11 8.30 4.36
CA THR A 43 -20.69 9.64 4.49
C THR A 43 -19.66 10.77 4.53
N CYS A 44 -18.42 10.46 4.90
CA CYS A 44 -17.33 11.41 5.05
C CYS A 44 -16.24 11.29 3.97
N LEU A 45 -16.47 10.51 2.92
CA LEU A 45 -15.47 10.24 1.87
C LEU A 45 -14.99 11.52 1.16
N ASN A 46 -15.88 12.50 1.00
CA ASN A 46 -15.53 13.80 0.37
C ASN A 46 -14.45 14.57 1.15
N GLU A 47 -14.22 14.26 2.43
CA GLU A 47 -13.15 14.89 3.20
C GLU A 47 -11.75 14.40 2.81
N LEU A 48 -11.64 13.29 2.07
CA LEU A 48 -10.39 12.80 1.48
C LEU A 48 -10.12 13.40 0.10
N LYS A 49 -11.04 14.19 -0.46
CA LYS A 49 -10.84 14.90 -1.73
C LYS A 49 -10.13 16.22 -1.49
N THR A 50 -9.26 16.58 -2.42
CA THR A 50 -8.61 17.89 -2.51
C THR A 50 -8.60 18.35 -3.97
N PRO A 51 -8.35 19.65 -4.26
CA PRO A 51 -8.16 20.08 -5.64
C PRO A 51 -7.06 19.31 -6.38
N GLU A 52 -6.00 18.90 -5.68
CA GLU A 52 -4.91 18.08 -6.20
C GLU A 52 -5.31 16.61 -6.39
N PHE A 53 -6.10 16.05 -5.49
CA PHE A 53 -6.62 14.68 -5.54
C PHE A 53 -8.16 14.67 -5.59
N PRO A 54 -8.76 14.99 -6.75
CA PRO A 54 -10.20 15.02 -6.89
C PRO A 54 -10.81 13.61 -6.99
N ASN A 55 -10.03 12.64 -7.45
CA ASN A 55 -10.44 11.26 -7.66
C ASN A 55 -10.07 10.42 -6.44
N VAL A 56 -11.09 9.92 -5.73
CA VAL A 56 -10.93 9.11 -4.51
C VAL A 56 -11.86 7.91 -4.61
N PHE A 57 -11.26 6.73 -4.45
CA PHE A 57 -11.94 5.45 -4.34
C PHE A 57 -11.67 4.89 -2.96
N ALA A 58 -12.65 4.27 -2.32
CA ALA A 58 -12.45 3.76 -0.95
C ALA A 58 -13.29 2.51 -0.66
N ALA A 59 -12.69 1.61 0.10
CA ALA A 59 -13.41 0.60 0.87
C ALA A 59 -13.52 1.12 2.30
N CYS A 60 -14.72 1.53 2.72
CA CYS A 60 -14.96 2.13 4.03
C CYS A 60 -15.48 1.06 5.00
N TYR A 61 -15.32 1.31 6.29
CA TYR A 61 -15.94 0.52 7.34
C TYR A 61 -16.80 1.41 8.24
N ASN A 62 -17.91 0.88 8.76
CA ASN A 62 -18.91 1.67 9.48
C ASN A 62 -18.45 2.16 10.86
N SER A 63 -17.30 1.69 11.35
CA SER A 63 -16.70 2.12 12.62
C SER A 63 -15.43 2.95 12.40
N ARG A 64 -14.87 3.52 13.48
CA ARG A 64 -13.60 4.26 13.46
C ARG A 64 -12.38 3.31 13.44
N GLN A 65 -12.41 2.33 12.56
CA GLN A 65 -11.35 1.35 12.36
C GLN A 65 -11.26 1.02 10.88
N ARG A 66 -10.10 0.54 10.43
CA ARG A 66 -9.87 0.10 9.04
C ARG A 66 -10.19 1.21 8.03
N GLY A 67 -10.52 0.81 6.81
CA GLY A 67 -10.85 1.69 5.70
C GLY A 67 -9.60 1.98 4.88
N VAL A 68 -9.63 1.62 3.61
CA VAL A 68 -8.57 1.90 2.65
C VAL A 68 -9.06 2.82 1.55
N ALA A 69 -8.16 3.64 1.01
CA ALA A 69 -8.46 4.52 -0.11
C ALA A 69 -7.35 4.53 -1.15
N ILE A 70 -7.72 4.75 -2.40
CA ILE A 70 -6.81 5.07 -3.50
C ILE A 70 -7.18 6.48 -4.01
N LEU A 71 -6.20 7.38 -4.00
CA LEU A 71 -6.34 8.76 -4.45
C LEU A 71 -5.48 8.95 -5.68
N ILE A 72 -6.03 9.60 -6.71
CA ILE A 72 -5.33 9.84 -7.97
C ILE A 72 -5.23 11.34 -8.23
N HIS A 73 -4.01 11.82 -8.43
CA HIS A 73 -3.70 13.22 -8.66
C HIS A 73 -4.34 13.70 -9.97
N LYS A 74 -4.81 14.94 -10.00
CA LYS A 74 -5.56 15.53 -11.14
C LYS A 74 -4.81 15.51 -12.48
N ASN A 75 -3.47 15.42 -12.45
CA ASN A 75 -2.64 15.41 -13.66
C ASN A 75 -2.47 14.00 -14.25
N VAL A 76 -2.95 12.96 -13.57
CA VAL A 76 -2.90 11.59 -14.07
C VAL A 76 -4.15 11.35 -14.91
N ASN A 77 -3.95 11.13 -16.21
CA ASN A 77 -5.03 10.70 -17.10
C ASN A 77 -5.22 9.18 -16.97
N PHE A 78 -6.45 8.75 -16.66
CA PHE A 78 -6.78 7.34 -16.51
C PHE A 78 -8.20 7.04 -16.94
N THR A 79 -8.47 5.76 -17.17
CA THR A 79 -9.83 5.22 -17.31
C THR A 79 -10.01 4.08 -16.33
N VAL A 80 -11.09 4.10 -15.56
CA VAL A 80 -11.46 2.99 -14.67
C VAL A 80 -12.09 1.89 -15.52
N LEU A 81 -11.56 0.68 -15.39
CA LEU A 81 -12.03 -0.50 -16.10
C LEU A 81 -12.85 -1.42 -15.18
N ASP A 82 -12.43 -1.52 -13.91
CA ASP A 82 -13.09 -2.34 -12.91
C ASP A 82 -12.71 -1.90 -11.49
N THR A 83 -13.52 -2.25 -10.48
CA THR A 83 -13.27 -1.94 -9.08
C THR A 83 -13.87 -3.01 -8.16
N VAL A 84 -13.04 -3.59 -7.29
CA VAL A 84 -13.46 -4.53 -6.24
C VAL A 84 -13.27 -3.86 -4.88
N ILE A 85 -14.35 -3.77 -4.12
CA ILE A 85 -14.39 -3.12 -2.81
C ILE A 85 -14.63 -4.18 -1.75
N ASP A 86 -13.71 -4.31 -0.80
CA ASP A 86 -13.90 -5.18 0.35
C ASP A 86 -14.98 -4.60 1.29
N PRO A 87 -16.04 -5.37 1.63
CA PRO A 87 -17.07 -4.90 2.56
C PRO A 87 -16.54 -4.66 3.98
N GLU A 88 -15.43 -5.30 4.35
CA GLU A 88 -14.79 -5.15 5.66
C GLU A 88 -13.79 -3.98 5.72
N GLY A 89 -13.62 -3.24 4.60
CA GLY A 89 -12.78 -2.06 4.50
C GLY A 89 -11.27 -2.34 4.61
N ARG A 90 -10.84 -3.57 4.32
CA ARG A 90 -9.44 -4.03 4.41
C ARG A 90 -8.70 -3.93 3.10
N PHE A 91 -9.36 -4.04 1.95
CA PHE A 91 -8.70 -3.87 0.66
C PHE A 91 -9.57 -3.22 -0.40
N LEU A 92 -8.91 -2.64 -1.39
CA LEU A 92 -9.53 -2.02 -2.56
C LEU A 92 -8.66 -2.34 -3.77
N ILE A 93 -9.26 -2.94 -4.78
CA ILE A 93 -8.61 -3.26 -6.05
C ILE A 93 -9.24 -2.40 -7.13
N ILE A 94 -8.41 -1.68 -7.88
CA ILE A 94 -8.88 -0.85 -9.00
C ILE A 94 -8.08 -1.19 -10.23
N LYS A 95 -8.79 -1.59 -11.28
CA LYS A 95 -8.23 -1.79 -12.60
C LYS A 95 -8.34 -0.50 -13.40
N LEU A 96 -7.20 0.03 -13.80
CA LEU A 96 -7.09 1.28 -14.54
C LEU A 96 -6.37 1.08 -15.86
N SER A 97 -6.71 1.88 -16.86
CA SER A 97 -5.84 2.16 -17.99
C SER A 97 -5.14 3.49 -17.77
N ILE A 98 -3.81 3.48 -17.63
CA ILE A 98 -2.97 4.69 -17.53
C ILE A 98 -1.97 4.62 -18.68
N LEU A 99 -1.97 5.65 -19.54
CA LEU A 99 -1.07 5.72 -20.72
C LEU A 99 -1.13 4.44 -21.58
N ASN A 100 -2.34 3.93 -21.84
CA ASN A 100 -2.63 2.71 -22.58
C ASN A 100 -2.06 1.41 -21.96
N LYS A 101 -1.56 1.45 -20.72
CA LYS A 101 -1.19 0.24 -19.96
C LYS A 101 -2.28 -0.09 -18.96
N LYS A 102 -2.72 -1.35 -18.94
CA LYS A 102 -3.65 -1.88 -17.94
C LYS A 102 -2.90 -2.16 -16.64
N LEU A 103 -3.18 -1.37 -15.62
CA LEU A 103 -2.64 -1.51 -14.27
C LEU A 103 -3.75 -1.96 -13.33
N CYS A 104 -3.41 -2.84 -12.40
CA CYS A 104 -4.26 -3.19 -11.28
C CYS A 104 -3.59 -2.67 -10.02
N ILE A 105 -4.19 -1.63 -9.43
CA ILE A 105 -3.66 -0.93 -8.25
C ILE A 105 -4.45 -1.39 -7.04
N VAL A 106 -3.74 -1.86 -6.02
CA VAL A 106 -4.36 -2.45 -4.83
C VAL A 106 -3.88 -1.74 -3.58
N SER A 107 -4.82 -1.26 -2.76
CA SER A 107 -4.54 -0.81 -1.39
C SER A 107 -5.01 -1.91 -0.43
N ILE A 108 -4.12 -2.41 0.43
CA ILE A 108 -4.44 -3.45 1.41
C ILE A 108 -4.04 -3.03 2.83
N TYR A 109 -4.86 -3.42 3.80
CA TYR A 109 -4.62 -3.36 5.22
C TYR A 109 -4.86 -4.75 5.83
N GLY A 110 -3.78 -5.49 6.09
CA GLY A 110 -3.83 -6.84 6.65
C GLY A 110 -4.34 -6.88 8.10
N PRO A 111 -4.77 -8.04 8.59
CA PRO A 111 -5.14 -8.25 9.98
C PRO A 111 -3.92 -8.16 10.90
N ASN A 112 -4.15 -7.72 12.14
CA ASN A 112 -3.11 -7.60 13.18
C ASN A 112 -2.80 -8.94 13.89
N VAL A 113 -3.50 -10.01 13.50
CA VAL A 113 -3.34 -11.39 13.96
C VAL A 113 -2.98 -12.28 12.79
N ASP A 114 -2.41 -13.45 13.06
CA ASP A 114 -2.13 -14.42 12.02
C ASP A 114 -3.43 -15.04 11.50
N GLU A 115 -3.93 -14.53 10.37
CA GLU A 115 -5.19 -14.94 9.76
C GLU A 115 -4.98 -15.32 8.27
N PRO A 116 -4.49 -16.54 7.98
CA PRO A 116 -4.19 -16.97 6.61
C PRO A 116 -5.39 -16.98 5.66
N SER A 117 -6.60 -17.22 6.21
CA SER A 117 -7.85 -17.21 5.44
C SER A 117 -8.15 -15.86 4.81
N PHE A 118 -7.80 -14.76 5.49
CA PHE A 118 -7.95 -13.42 4.94
C PHE A 118 -7.07 -13.25 3.68
N PHE A 119 -5.80 -13.62 3.76
CA PHE A 119 -4.88 -13.49 2.62
C PHE A 119 -5.26 -14.42 1.47
N HIS A 120 -5.71 -15.65 1.76
CA HIS A 120 -6.28 -16.53 0.71
C HIS A 120 -7.47 -15.87 0.00
N GLY A 121 -8.44 -15.33 0.75
CA GLY A 121 -9.59 -14.65 0.16
C GLY A 121 -9.19 -13.42 -0.68
N PHE A 122 -8.28 -12.60 -0.15
CA PHE A 122 -7.74 -11.45 -0.85
C PHE A 122 -7.04 -11.82 -2.17
N PHE A 123 -6.10 -12.78 -2.15
CA PHE A 123 -5.40 -13.19 -3.36
C PHE A 123 -6.31 -13.94 -4.34
N SER A 124 -7.34 -14.63 -3.86
CA SER A 124 -8.38 -15.21 -4.71
C SER A 124 -9.12 -14.13 -5.49
N ALA A 125 -9.54 -13.04 -4.83
CA ALA A 125 -10.15 -11.90 -5.52
C ALA A 125 -9.17 -11.23 -6.51
N LEU A 126 -7.90 -11.11 -6.14
CA LEU A 126 -6.87 -10.55 -7.02
C LEU A 126 -6.59 -11.42 -8.25
N SER A 127 -6.83 -12.74 -8.19
CA SER A 127 -6.56 -13.67 -9.28
C SER A 127 -7.37 -13.41 -10.56
N GLU A 128 -8.49 -12.70 -10.44
CA GLU A 128 -9.33 -12.28 -11.58
C GLU A 128 -8.71 -11.11 -12.39
N HIS A 129 -7.56 -10.59 -11.96
CA HIS A 129 -6.91 -9.41 -12.54
C HIS A 129 -5.45 -9.65 -12.95
N LEU A 130 -5.00 -10.91 -13.04
CA LEU A 130 -3.60 -11.26 -13.35
C LEU A 130 -3.18 -10.92 -14.79
N GLU A 131 -4.12 -10.60 -15.68
CA GLU A 131 -3.82 -10.10 -17.02
C GLU A 131 -3.34 -8.64 -17.01
N CYS A 132 -3.51 -7.94 -15.89
CA CYS A 132 -2.98 -6.59 -15.67
C CYS A 132 -1.61 -6.62 -15.01
N THR A 133 -0.87 -5.53 -15.17
CA THR A 133 0.34 -5.32 -14.36
C THR A 133 -0.08 -4.90 -12.94
N LEU A 134 0.33 -5.66 -11.94
CA LEU A 134 -0.08 -5.47 -10.54
C LEU A 134 0.85 -4.50 -9.80
N ILE A 135 0.26 -3.56 -9.06
CA ILE A 135 0.92 -2.70 -8.08
C ILE A 135 0.10 -2.78 -6.79
N LEU A 136 0.52 -3.65 -5.88
CA LEU A 136 -0.09 -3.82 -4.56
C LEU A 136 0.72 -3.01 -3.56
N GLY A 137 0.09 -2.01 -2.95
CA GLY A 137 0.67 -1.20 -1.88
C GLY A 137 -0.15 -1.33 -0.60
N GLY A 138 0.51 -1.40 0.55
CA GLY A 138 -0.23 -1.38 1.81
C GLY A 138 0.53 -1.90 3.00
N ASP A 139 -0.17 -1.90 4.14
CA ASP A 139 0.27 -2.44 5.41
C ASP A 139 -0.21 -3.89 5.51
N LEU A 140 0.72 -4.84 5.48
CA LEU A 140 0.40 -6.27 5.61
C LEU A 140 0.32 -6.72 7.07
N ASN A 141 0.65 -5.84 8.03
CA ASN A 141 0.74 -6.12 9.47
C ASN A 141 1.74 -7.23 9.86
N LEU A 142 2.61 -7.65 8.94
CA LEU A 142 3.63 -8.67 9.17
C LEU A 142 4.94 -8.39 8.42
N GLY A 143 6.03 -9.00 8.88
CA GLY A 143 7.32 -9.00 8.22
C GLY A 143 7.39 -10.13 7.20
N LEU A 144 7.80 -9.86 5.95
CA LEU A 144 8.02 -10.93 4.95
C LEU A 144 9.32 -11.69 5.22
N ASN A 145 10.34 -11.03 5.75
CA ASN A 145 11.57 -11.65 6.23
C ASN A 145 11.83 -11.23 7.68
N GLU A 146 11.57 -12.11 8.64
CA GLU A 146 11.66 -11.80 10.07
C GLU A 146 13.02 -11.23 10.50
N GLU A 147 14.12 -11.70 9.92
CA GLU A 147 15.48 -11.24 10.29
C GLU A 147 15.82 -9.84 9.75
N MET A 148 15.23 -9.48 8.61
CA MET A 148 15.52 -8.24 7.90
C MET A 148 14.46 -7.16 8.15
N ASP A 149 13.22 -7.58 8.42
CA ASP A 149 12.05 -6.73 8.54
C ASP A 149 11.64 -6.49 9.99
N ARG A 150 12.33 -7.09 10.97
CA ARG A 150 12.16 -6.75 12.40
C ARG A 150 13.49 -6.50 13.09
N LEU A 151 13.50 -5.52 13.97
CA LEU A 151 14.58 -5.37 14.93
C LEU A 151 14.28 -6.24 16.15
N ASN A 152 14.90 -7.42 16.20
CA ASN A 152 14.72 -8.38 17.30
C ASN A 152 15.46 -7.91 18.56
N THR A 153 14.76 -7.20 19.45
CA THR A 153 15.29 -6.82 20.77
C THR A 153 15.08 -7.90 21.83
N THR A 154 14.14 -8.83 21.62
CA THR A 154 13.74 -9.85 22.62
C THR A 154 14.00 -11.30 22.20
N GLY A 155 14.49 -11.55 20.98
CA GLY A 155 14.80 -12.90 20.48
C GLY A 155 13.58 -13.76 20.07
N THR A 156 12.37 -13.21 20.13
CA THR A 156 11.13 -13.92 19.75
C THR A 156 10.88 -13.81 18.25
N GLN A 157 11.10 -14.89 17.50
CA GLN A 157 10.68 -14.96 16.10
C GLN A 157 9.19 -15.29 16.00
N ARG A 158 8.44 -14.49 15.22
CA ARG A 158 7.05 -14.78 14.86
C ARG A 158 7.01 -15.55 13.54
N ASN A 159 6.72 -16.85 13.60
CA ASN A 159 6.48 -17.64 12.41
C ASN A 159 4.97 -17.66 12.09
N TRP A 160 4.50 -16.65 11.35
CA TRP A 160 3.10 -16.54 10.94
C TRP A 160 2.83 -17.34 9.66
N GLN A 161 1.78 -18.16 9.68
CA GLN A 161 1.32 -18.91 8.52
C GLN A 161 0.94 -17.99 7.36
N SER A 162 0.37 -16.81 7.67
CA SER A 162 0.06 -15.76 6.70
C SER A 162 1.28 -15.35 5.86
N THR A 163 2.48 -15.34 6.44
CA THR A 163 3.72 -15.02 5.72
C THR A 163 4.00 -16.01 4.62
N ASN A 164 3.78 -17.31 4.88
CA ASN A 164 4.01 -18.37 3.90
C ASN A 164 2.96 -18.32 2.78
N ILE A 165 1.69 -18.05 3.12
CA ILE A 165 0.63 -17.86 2.13
C ILE A 165 0.95 -16.69 1.20
N ILE A 166 1.34 -15.53 1.73
CA ILE A 166 1.70 -14.37 0.92
C ILE A 166 2.88 -14.70 0.01
N LYS A 167 3.94 -15.35 0.52
CA LYS A 167 5.10 -15.75 -0.29
C LYS A 167 4.74 -16.72 -1.40
N GLN A 168 3.83 -17.66 -1.14
CA GLN A 168 3.34 -18.59 -2.15
C GLN A 168 2.61 -17.84 -3.27
N TYR A 169 1.65 -16.98 -2.94
CA TYR A 169 0.97 -16.16 -3.96
C TYR A 169 1.91 -15.19 -4.66
N MET A 170 2.92 -14.65 -3.97
CA MET A 170 3.94 -13.84 -4.63
C MET A 170 4.70 -14.64 -5.68
N SER A 171 5.00 -15.91 -5.41
CA SER A 171 5.59 -16.80 -6.40
C SER A 171 4.63 -17.06 -7.56
N ASP A 172 3.40 -17.49 -7.25
CA ASP A 172 2.39 -17.91 -8.23
C ASP A 172 1.98 -16.76 -9.16
N PHE A 173 1.86 -15.54 -8.63
CA PHE A 173 1.45 -14.35 -9.38
C PHE A 173 2.64 -13.58 -9.95
N GLY A 174 3.87 -14.08 -9.76
CA GLY A 174 5.09 -13.44 -10.24
C GLY A 174 5.33 -12.05 -9.62
N LEU A 175 4.94 -11.85 -8.35
CA LEU A 175 5.14 -10.62 -7.59
C LEU A 175 6.53 -10.58 -6.93
N ARG A 176 7.02 -9.37 -6.73
CA ARG A 176 8.29 -9.07 -6.05
C ARG A 176 8.12 -7.89 -5.12
N ASP A 177 8.80 -7.94 -3.97
CA ASP A 177 8.91 -6.80 -3.06
C ASP A 177 9.82 -5.75 -3.72
N ALA A 178 9.21 -4.62 -4.11
CA ALA A 178 9.91 -3.56 -4.84
C ALA A 178 11.07 -2.98 -4.02
N TRP A 179 10.85 -2.72 -2.73
CA TRP A 179 11.86 -2.12 -1.88
C TRP A 179 13.04 -3.07 -1.64
N ARG A 180 12.74 -4.32 -1.28
CA ARG A 180 13.77 -5.33 -1.05
C ARG A 180 14.57 -5.66 -2.31
N SER A 181 13.97 -5.53 -3.51
CA SER A 181 14.65 -5.77 -4.78
C SER A 181 15.75 -4.74 -5.06
N LEU A 182 15.57 -3.48 -4.64
CA LEU A 182 16.57 -2.42 -4.78
C LEU A 182 17.52 -2.36 -3.57
N HIS A 183 17.05 -2.78 -2.40
CA HIS A 183 17.77 -2.69 -1.11
C HIS A 183 17.92 -4.07 -0.45
N PRO A 184 18.61 -5.04 -1.07
CA PRO A 184 18.60 -6.44 -0.64
C PRO A 184 19.12 -6.62 0.80
N ASN A 185 20.14 -5.85 1.18
CA ASN A 185 20.84 -6.00 2.47
C ASN A 185 20.49 -4.90 3.49
N SER A 186 19.73 -3.88 3.11
CA SER A 186 19.40 -2.76 4.00
C SER A 186 18.37 -3.17 5.05
N LYS A 187 18.49 -2.65 6.27
CA LYS A 187 17.50 -2.83 7.34
C LYS A 187 16.89 -1.48 7.68
N GLU A 188 15.74 -1.23 7.06
CA GLU A 188 14.90 -0.05 7.32
C GLU A 188 13.49 -0.50 7.63
N TYR A 189 12.77 0.33 8.38
CA TYR A 189 11.52 -0.05 9.02
C TYR A 189 10.46 1.00 8.76
N THR A 190 9.22 0.54 8.64
CA THR A 190 8.09 1.43 8.36
C THR A 190 7.24 1.70 9.59
N PHE A 191 7.39 0.93 10.65
CA PHE A 191 6.57 1.03 11.85
C PHE A 191 7.42 1.03 13.12
N PHE A 192 7.02 1.86 14.08
CA PHE A 192 7.56 1.83 15.44
C PHE A 192 6.48 1.51 16.47
N SER A 193 6.65 0.42 17.20
CA SER A 193 5.79 0.08 18.33
C SER A 193 6.27 0.80 19.58
N HIS A 194 5.50 1.78 20.06
CA HIS A 194 5.78 2.44 21.33
C HIS A 194 5.75 1.49 22.53
N VAL A 195 4.82 0.54 22.53
CA VAL A 195 4.63 -0.40 23.66
C VAL A 195 5.78 -1.41 23.76
N HIS A 196 6.28 -1.88 22.62
CA HIS A 196 7.33 -2.89 22.57
C HIS A 196 8.73 -2.31 22.31
N HIS A 197 8.83 -0.99 22.13
CA HIS A 197 10.06 -0.29 21.74
C HIS A 197 10.79 -0.98 20.57
N SER A 198 10.03 -1.40 19.57
CA SER A 198 10.51 -2.23 18.46
C SER A 198 10.20 -1.60 17.11
N TYR A 199 11.10 -1.79 16.15
CA TYR A 199 10.90 -1.40 14.77
C TYR A 199 10.55 -2.60 13.90
N SER A 200 9.65 -2.41 12.93
CA SER A 200 9.29 -3.42 11.95
C SER A 200 8.98 -2.80 10.59
N ARG A 201 9.21 -3.54 9.51
CA ARG A 201 8.76 -3.19 8.16
C ARG A 201 7.48 -3.96 7.88
N LEU A 202 6.37 -3.23 7.84
CA LEU A 202 5.02 -3.78 7.68
C LEU A 202 4.35 -3.26 6.40
N ASP A 203 4.88 -2.19 5.82
CA ASP A 203 4.34 -1.51 4.65
C ASP A 203 5.17 -1.85 3.41
N TYR A 204 4.50 -2.27 2.34
CA TYR A 204 5.16 -2.84 1.16
C TYR A 204 4.58 -2.29 -0.14
N PHE A 205 5.41 -2.30 -1.19
CA PHE A 205 4.95 -2.43 -2.56
C PHE A 205 5.32 -3.83 -3.08
N LEU A 206 4.32 -4.65 -3.36
CA LEU A 206 4.46 -5.92 -4.09
C LEU A 206 4.02 -5.67 -5.53
N VAL A 207 4.93 -5.84 -6.47
CA VAL A 207 4.71 -5.49 -7.88
C VAL A 207 4.93 -6.69 -8.79
N SER A 208 4.26 -6.72 -9.94
CA SER A 208 4.60 -7.69 -10.98
C SER A 208 6.09 -7.60 -11.33
N SER A 209 6.75 -8.74 -11.46
CA SER A 209 8.19 -8.82 -11.77
C SER A 209 8.59 -8.06 -13.04
N SER A 210 7.68 -7.95 -14.01
CA SER A 210 7.86 -7.14 -15.23
C SER A 210 8.10 -5.65 -14.95
N LEU A 211 7.58 -5.11 -13.84
CA LEU A 211 7.79 -3.73 -13.44
C LEU A 211 9.17 -3.45 -12.87
N LEU A 212 9.93 -4.45 -12.40
CA LEU A 212 11.21 -4.21 -11.73
C LEU A 212 12.17 -3.40 -12.61
N SER A 213 12.16 -3.62 -13.94
CA SER A 213 13.00 -2.88 -14.90
C SER A 213 12.53 -1.44 -15.18
N ASP A 214 11.33 -1.08 -14.72
CA ASP A 214 10.73 0.25 -14.86
C ASP A 214 10.84 1.06 -13.56
N ILE A 215 11.22 0.42 -12.44
CA ILE A 215 11.43 1.10 -11.15
C ILE A 215 12.69 1.95 -11.24
N SER A 216 12.54 3.27 -11.15
CA SER A 216 13.69 4.17 -10.96
C SER A 216 14.15 4.21 -9.51
N ASP A 217 13.19 4.13 -8.58
CA ASP A 217 13.48 4.40 -7.17
C ASP A 217 12.37 3.87 -6.24
N THR A 218 12.76 3.54 -5.02
CA THR A 218 11.87 3.16 -3.91
C THR A 218 12.50 3.52 -2.58
N GLU A 219 11.71 4.18 -1.72
CA GLU A 219 12.20 4.78 -0.48
C GLU A 219 11.21 4.54 0.65
N ILE A 220 11.73 4.33 1.86
CA ILE A 220 10.98 4.39 3.11
C ILE A 220 11.23 5.78 3.71
N HIS A 221 10.17 6.55 3.90
CA HIS A 221 10.27 7.93 4.36
C HIS A 221 10.28 8.04 5.89
N PRO A 222 10.74 9.15 6.48
CA PRO A 222 10.65 9.34 7.92
C PRO A 222 9.21 9.29 8.44
N ILE A 223 9.02 8.66 9.60
CA ILE A 223 7.76 8.67 10.35
C ILE A 223 7.47 10.11 10.79
N ALA A 224 6.27 10.62 10.48
CA ALA A 224 5.93 12.03 10.72
C ALA A 224 4.51 12.25 11.26
N VAL A 225 3.47 11.74 10.59
CA VAL A 225 2.06 12.06 10.92
C VAL A 225 1.32 10.91 11.59
N SER A 226 1.67 9.67 11.26
CA SER A 226 1.23 8.45 11.94
C SER A 226 2.44 7.77 12.58
N ASP A 227 2.21 6.62 13.20
CA ASP A 227 3.18 5.63 13.65
C ASP A 227 3.80 4.81 12.50
N HIS A 228 3.34 5.01 11.27
CA HIS A 228 3.89 4.43 10.06
C HIS A 228 4.58 5.45 9.16
N ALA A 229 5.65 5.01 8.51
CA ALA A 229 6.36 5.68 7.45
C ALA A 229 5.60 5.54 6.12
N PRO A 230 5.49 6.61 5.32
CA PRO A 230 5.16 6.47 3.91
C PRO A 230 6.23 5.65 3.19
N VAL A 231 5.82 4.81 2.25
CA VAL A 231 6.73 4.13 1.31
C VAL A 231 6.42 4.63 -0.09
N SER A 232 7.44 4.98 -0.87
CA SER A 232 7.27 5.41 -2.26
C SER A 232 7.85 4.42 -3.27
N LEU A 233 7.24 4.40 -4.44
CA LEU A 233 7.69 3.67 -5.63
C LEU A 233 7.59 4.62 -6.83
N THR A 234 8.70 4.86 -7.52
CA THR A 234 8.73 5.70 -8.71
C THR A 234 8.97 4.84 -9.96
N LEU A 235 8.05 4.92 -10.92
CA LEU A 235 8.19 4.27 -12.22
C LEU A 235 8.65 5.26 -13.29
N MET A 236 9.66 4.87 -14.06
CA MET A 236 10.07 5.62 -15.25
C MET A 236 9.03 5.51 -16.36
N HIS A 237 8.85 6.61 -17.08
CA HIS A 237 8.12 6.53 -18.33
C HIS A 237 9.11 6.11 -19.41
N LYS A 238 9.09 4.82 -19.79
CA LYS A 238 9.72 4.42 -21.06
C LYS A 238 8.82 4.95 -22.16
N ASN A 239 9.24 6.04 -22.81
CA ASN A 239 8.71 6.41 -24.11
C ASN A 239 9.06 5.23 -25.02
N ASN A 240 8.07 4.41 -25.38
CA ASN A 240 8.24 3.46 -26.46
C ASN A 240 8.40 4.28 -27.75
N THR A 241 9.64 4.55 -28.14
CA THR A 241 10.00 4.92 -29.52
C THR A 241 9.82 3.73 -30.43
#